data_AF-A0AAD4LQJ1-F1
#
_entry.id   AF-A0AAD4LQJ1-F1
#
_cell.length_a   1.000
_cell.length_b   1.000
_cell.length_c   1.000
_cell.angle_alpha   90.00
_cell.angle_beta   90.00
_cell.angle_gamma   90.00
#
_symmetry.space_group_name_H-M   'P 1'
#
loop_
_entity.id
_entity.type
_entity.pdbx_description
1 polymer ?
#
loop_
_entity_poly.entity_id
_entity_poly.type
_entity_poly.pdbx_seq_one_letter_code
_entity_poly.pdbx_strand_id
1 'polypeptide(L)'
;MTLPCDHVNFGPPFDDSDADIILRSGFTSILVPGSADNRVVATDFLVHKLLLVKVSSVFKSLFSSISETSDQQNAEALKHGIKRDIEGNRPVLCLPEDRDTVHRLLTAVYPIDIVYPQILDTMIKTFGAARKYGMPSVLARFRVYCSRMAPVVTAENSFRAYGLALNEGLKEAALEAAQLTLSLPQTFETYGSSLCYASGPALLALWKHRGMVVQAIKRGVACV
;
A
#
# COMPACT_ATOMS: atom_id res chain seq x y z
N MET A 1 29.16 -2.77 -12.27
CA MET A 1 29.49 -2.20 -10.95
C MET A 1 28.20 -2.11 -10.16
N THR A 2 27.90 -3.12 -9.35
CA THR A 2 26.77 -3.15 -8.43
C THR A 2 27.09 -2.22 -7.26
N LEU A 3 26.26 -1.21 -7.03
CA LEU A 3 26.33 -0.43 -5.79
C LEU A 3 26.19 -1.42 -4.62
N PRO A 4 27.06 -1.42 -3.60
CA PRO A 4 26.82 -2.19 -2.39
C PRO A 4 25.57 -1.61 -1.74
N CYS A 5 24.41 -2.20 -2.00
CA CYS A 5 23.21 -1.84 -1.28
C CYS A 5 23.32 -2.50 0.09
N ASP A 6 23.59 -1.70 1.13
CA ASP A 6 23.43 -2.15 2.50
C ASP A 6 21.98 -2.62 2.67
N HIS A 7 21.82 -3.92 2.91
CA HIS A 7 20.55 -4.57 3.17
C HIS A 7 20.69 -5.48 4.38
N VAL A 8 19.56 -5.79 5.01
CA VAL A 8 19.48 -6.69 6.16
C VAL A 8 18.41 -7.74 5.93
N ASN A 9 18.63 -8.95 6.41
CA ASN A 9 17.58 -9.96 6.43
C ASN A 9 16.48 -9.54 7.41
N PHE A 10 15.22 -9.74 7.03
CA PHE A 10 14.09 -9.47 7.92
C PHE A 10 14.12 -10.37 9.17
N GLY A 11 14.50 -11.63 8.99
CA GLY A 11 14.44 -12.68 10.00
C GLY A 11 13.13 -13.48 9.96
N PRO A 12 12.84 -14.30 10.98
CA PRO A 12 11.62 -15.09 11.05
C PRO A 12 10.36 -14.23 10.94
N PRO A 13 9.32 -14.67 10.20
CA PRO A 13 9.19 -15.96 9.50
C PRO A 13 9.64 -15.92 8.01
N PHE A 14 10.47 -14.95 7.62
CA PHE A 14 10.92 -14.74 6.23
C PHE A 14 12.42 -14.99 6.07
N ASP A 15 12.92 -16.05 6.70
CA ASP A 15 14.31 -16.52 6.66
C ASP A 15 14.41 -18.02 6.32
N ASP A 16 13.34 -18.58 5.76
CA ASP A 16 13.24 -19.99 5.38
C ASP A 16 14.33 -20.42 4.39
N SER A 17 14.98 -21.54 4.70
CA SER A 17 16.08 -22.07 3.88
C SER A 17 15.65 -22.58 2.51
N ASP A 18 14.38 -22.95 2.34
CA ASP A 18 13.78 -23.45 1.10
C ASP A 18 13.13 -22.34 0.24
N ALA A 19 13.18 -21.08 0.68
CA ALA A 19 12.72 -19.96 -0.12
C ALA A 19 13.43 -19.88 -1.48
N ASP A 20 12.65 -19.68 -2.54
CA ASP A 20 13.10 -19.72 -3.94
C ASP A 20 13.23 -18.33 -4.59
N ILE A 21 12.95 -17.28 -3.82
CA ILE A 21 13.11 -15.87 -4.22
C ILE A 21 13.32 -14.96 -3.02
N ILE A 22 14.03 -13.85 -3.25
CA ILE A 22 14.16 -12.75 -2.28
C ILE A 22 13.34 -11.56 -2.76
N LEU A 23 12.45 -11.05 -1.92
CA LEU A 23 11.88 -9.71 -2.12
C LEU A 23 12.69 -8.72 -1.30
N ARG A 24 13.29 -7.74 -1.96
CA ARG A 24 14.06 -6.67 -1.32
C ARG A 24 13.20 -5.42 -1.26
N SER A 25 12.94 -4.90 -0.07
CA SER A 25 12.19 -3.66 0.09
C SER A 25 12.99 -2.45 -0.40
N GLY A 26 12.28 -1.34 -0.58
CA GLY A 26 12.90 -0.02 -0.64
C GLY A 26 13.63 0.32 0.65
N PHE A 27 14.50 1.32 0.57
CA PHE A 27 15.27 1.79 1.70
C PHE A 27 14.37 2.30 2.82
N THR A 28 14.63 1.83 4.03
CA THR A 28 14.00 2.35 5.25
C THR A 28 15.06 2.65 6.29
N SER A 29 14.79 3.61 7.15
CA SER A 29 15.64 3.89 8.30
C SER A 29 15.41 2.81 9.37
N ILE A 30 16.47 2.14 9.80
CA ILE A 30 16.41 1.12 10.85
C ILE A 30 17.35 1.54 11.98
N LEU A 31 16.80 1.54 13.20
CA LEU A 31 17.59 1.59 14.42
C LEU A 31 18.26 0.24 14.61
N VAL A 32 19.59 0.19 14.52
CA VAL A 32 20.33 -1.02 14.83
C VAL A 32 20.27 -1.22 16.36
N PRO A 33 19.81 -2.38 16.86
CA PRO A 33 19.80 -2.64 18.29
C PRO A 33 21.20 -2.45 18.88
N GLY A 34 21.33 -1.52 19.85
CA GLY A 34 22.61 -1.20 20.48
C GLY A 34 23.47 -0.12 19.79
N SER A 35 22.97 0.54 18.74
CA SER A 35 23.61 1.69 18.10
C SER A 35 22.69 2.91 18.10
N ALA A 36 23.27 4.09 18.34
CA ALA A 36 22.57 5.37 18.15
C ALA A 36 22.53 5.80 16.67
N ASP A 37 23.17 5.04 15.79
CA ASP A 37 23.31 5.39 14.38
C ASP A 37 22.14 4.85 13.55
N ASN A 38 21.51 5.74 12.81
CA ASN A 38 20.31 5.45 12.04
C ASN A 38 20.73 5.06 10.63
N ARG A 39 20.77 3.76 10.33
CA ARG A 39 21.17 3.28 9.01
C ARG A 39 19.97 3.20 8.07
N VAL A 40 20.15 3.70 6.85
CA VAL A 40 19.15 3.58 5.78
C VAL A 40 19.51 2.37 4.93
N VAL A 41 18.76 1.29 5.09
CA VAL A 41 19.04 -0.01 4.45
C VAL A 41 17.78 -0.58 3.81
N ALA A 42 17.97 -1.41 2.79
CA ALA A 42 16.90 -2.26 2.29
C ALA A 42 16.68 -3.46 3.22
N THR A 43 15.52 -4.10 3.16
CA THR A 43 15.25 -5.33 3.93
C THR A 43 14.87 -6.46 3.01
N ASP A 44 15.49 -7.62 3.23
CA ASP A 44 15.28 -8.82 2.44
C ASP A 44 14.32 -9.78 3.13
N PHE A 45 13.36 -10.25 2.34
CA PHE A 45 12.36 -11.23 2.73
C PHE A 45 12.55 -12.47 1.87
N LEU A 46 12.94 -13.58 2.50
CA LEU A 46 13.06 -14.87 1.83
C LEU A 46 11.65 -15.47 1.75
N VAL A 47 11.15 -15.64 0.52
CA VAL A 47 9.76 -16.05 0.27
C VAL A 47 9.63 -17.10 -0.82
N HIS A 48 8.40 -17.59 -1.01
CA HIS A 48 8.05 -18.65 -1.95
C HIS A 48 7.27 -18.07 -3.13
N LYS A 49 7.79 -18.22 -4.36
CA LYS A 49 7.14 -17.77 -5.60
C LYS A 49 5.72 -18.31 -5.71
N LEU A 50 5.50 -19.57 -5.35
CA LEU A 50 4.19 -20.22 -5.43
C LEU A 50 3.11 -19.41 -4.71
N LEU A 51 3.40 -18.93 -3.50
CA LEU A 51 2.43 -18.15 -2.71
C LEU A 51 2.14 -16.81 -3.37
N LEU A 52 3.18 -16.13 -3.86
CA LEU A 52 3.04 -14.87 -4.59
C LEU A 52 2.24 -15.03 -5.89
N VAL A 53 2.48 -16.08 -6.68
CA VAL A 53 1.73 -16.36 -7.93
C VAL A 53 0.24 -16.56 -7.66
N LYS A 54 -0.12 -17.20 -6.55
CA LYS A 54 -1.51 -17.50 -6.22
C LYS A 54 -2.31 -16.26 -5.83
N VAL A 55 -1.64 -15.26 -5.27
CA VAL A 55 -2.29 -14.05 -4.73
C VAL A 55 -2.09 -12.82 -5.60
N SER A 56 -1.15 -12.82 -6.54
CA SER A 56 -0.78 -11.65 -7.35
C SER A 56 -0.71 -11.98 -8.84
N SER A 57 -1.51 -11.27 -9.64
CA SER A 57 -1.44 -11.35 -11.10
C SER A 57 -0.12 -10.79 -11.65
N VAL A 58 0.45 -9.78 -10.99
CA VAL A 58 1.72 -9.16 -11.39
C VAL A 58 2.87 -10.13 -11.16
N PHE A 59 2.99 -10.71 -9.97
CA PHE A 59 4.03 -11.72 -9.72
C PHE A 59 3.84 -12.96 -10.59
N LYS A 60 2.60 -13.38 -10.85
CA LYS A 60 2.33 -14.44 -11.84
C LYS A 60 2.88 -14.09 -13.21
N SER A 61 2.64 -12.89 -13.73
CA SER A 61 3.20 -12.41 -15.00
C SER A 61 4.74 -12.44 -14.97
N LEU A 62 5.33 -11.84 -13.93
CA LEU A 62 6.78 -11.71 -13.77
C LEU A 62 7.52 -13.05 -13.70
N PHE A 63 6.90 -14.09 -13.14
CA PHE A 63 7.49 -15.42 -13.05
C PHE A 63 7.15 -16.32 -14.24
N SER A 64 6.04 -16.07 -14.94
CA SER A 64 5.70 -16.82 -16.14
C SER A 64 6.61 -16.46 -17.32
N SER A 65 7.07 -15.22 -17.38
CA SER A 65 7.99 -14.75 -18.42
C SER A 65 9.43 -15.30 -18.31
N ILE A 66 9.73 -16.20 -17.36
CA ILE A 66 11.09 -16.77 -17.16
C ILE A 66 11.62 -17.51 -18.41
N SER A 67 10.74 -17.92 -19.33
CA SER A 67 11.10 -18.52 -20.63
C SER A 67 11.31 -17.51 -21.78
N GLU A 68 11.08 -16.21 -21.56
CA GLU A 68 11.26 -15.13 -22.56
C GLU A 68 12.60 -14.40 -22.37
N THR A 69 13.09 -13.69 -23.39
CA THR A 69 14.40 -13.01 -23.33
C THR A 69 14.50 -12.04 -22.15
N SER A 70 15.70 -11.86 -21.59
CA SER A 70 15.95 -11.01 -20.41
C SER A 70 15.36 -9.61 -20.52
N ASP A 71 15.27 -9.07 -21.73
CA ASP A 71 14.85 -7.69 -22.00
C ASP A 71 13.34 -7.50 -21.85
N GLN A 72 12.53 -8.44 -22.33
CA GLN A 72 11.07 -8.40 -22.16
C GLN A 72 10.69 -8.54 -20.69
N GLN A 73 11.37 -9.44 -19.98
CA GLN A 73 11.14 -9.62 -18.57
C GLN A 73 11.47 -8.33 -17.80
N ASN A 74 12.58 -7.65 -18.13
CA ASN A 74 13.01 -6.43 -17.45
C ASN A 74 12.04 -5.26 -17.71
N ALA A 75 11.52 -5.15 -18.93
CA ALA A 75 10.49 -4.18 -19.26
C ALA A 75 9.23 -4.36 -18.42
N GLU A 76 8.76 -5.60 -18.24
CA GLU A 76 7.58 -5.89 -17.41
C GLU A 76 7.80 -5.56 -15.93
N ALA A 77 8.95 -5.91 -15.37
CA ALA A 77 9.32 -5.54 -14.00
C ALA A 77 9.35 -4.01 -13.81
N LEU A 78 9.94 -3.30 -14.78
CA LEU A 78 10.11 -1.86 -14.73
C LEU A 78 8.76 -1.09 -14.78
N LYS A 79 7.73 -1.62 -15.45
CA LYS A 79 6.37 -1.03 -15.42
C LYS A 79 5.81 -0.94 -14.00
N HIS A 80 6.22 -1.85 -13.13
CA HIS A 80 5.84 -1.87 -11.72
C HIS A 80 6.94 -1.28 -10.80
N GLY A 81 7.96 -0.63 -11.37
CA GLY A 81 9.09 -0.09 -10.62
C GLY A 81 9.93 -1.16 -9.90
N ILE A 82 9.79 -2.43 -10.30
CA ILE A 82 10.56 -3.55 -9.75
C ILE A 82 11.88 -3.62 -10.50
N LYS A 83 13.00 -3.67 -9.77
CA LYS A 83 14.31 -3.99 -10.34
C LYS A 83 14.63 -5.44 -10.05
N ARG A 84 15.21 -6.16 -11.01
CA ARG A 84 15.71 -7.51 -10.79
C ARG A 84 17.19 -7.48 -10.44
N ASP A 85 17.57 -8.33 -9.52
CA ASP A 85 18.95 -8.58 -9.12
C ASP A 85 19.13 -10.08 -8.82
N ILE A 86 20.35 -10.50 -8.51
CA ILE A 86 20.67 -11.89 -8.15
C ILE A 86 21.56 -11.86 -6.92
N GLU A 87 21.21 -12.68 -5.93
CA GLU A 87 22.01 -12.85 -4.73
C GLU A 87 22.33 -14.33 -4.53
N GLY A 88 23.63 -14.66 -4.63
CA GLY A 88 24.08 -16.04 -4.74
C GLY A 88 23.44 -16.72 -5.95
N ASN A 89 22.56 -17.69 -5.70
CA ASN A 89 21.80 -18.42 -6.72
C ASN A 89 20.29 -18.11 -6.67
N ARG A 90 19.86 -17.09 -5.91
CA ARG A 90 18.44 -16.74 -5.77
C ARG A 90 18.13 -15.47 -6.56
N PRO A 91 17.01 -15.44 -7.31
CA PRO A 91 16.53 -14.20 -7.91
C PRO A 91 16.08 -13.24 -6.82
N VAL A 92 16.37 -11.95 -7.02
CA VAL A 92 15.97 -10.86 -6.13
C VAL A 92 15.04 -9.93 -6.90
N LEU A 93 13.90 -9.58 -6.30
CA LEU A 93 13.02 -8.52 -6.79
C LEU A 93 13.09 -7.33 -5.83
N CYS A 94 13.72 -6.25 -6.26
CA CYS A 94 13.79 -5.00 -5.53
C CYS A 94 12.50 -4.20 -5.77
N LEU A 95 11.67 -4.13 -4.74
CA LEU A 95 10.41 -3.40 -4.70
C LEU A 95 10.65 -1.95 -4.24
N PRO A 96 9.88 -0.97 -4.73
CA PRO A 96 10.02 0.42 -4.25
C PRO A 96 9.35 0.68 -2.90
N GLU A 97 8.53 -0.23 -2.39
CA GLU A 97 7.83 -0.08 -1.11
C GLU A 97 8.75 -0.33 0.07
N ASP A 98 8.53 0.40 1.17
CA ASP A 98 9.29 0.24 2.41
C ASP A 98 9.08 -1.13 3.09
N ARG A 99 9.99 -1.47 4.01
CA ARG A 99 9.98 -2.71 4.81
C ARG A 99 8.60 -3.01 5.39
N ASP A 100 7.97 -2.03 6.03
CA ASP A 100 6.71 -2.22 6.75
C ASP A 100 5.54 -2.51 5.83
N THR A 101 5.54 -1.90 4.65
CA THR A 101 4.55 -2.14 3.60
C THR A 101 4.69 -3.55 3.04
N VAL A 102 5.91 -3.97 2.68
CA VAL A 102 6.18 -5.33 2.17
C VAL A 102 5.82 -6.39 3.22
N HIS A 103 6.20 -6.17 4.48
CA HIS A 103 5.88 -7.07 5.59
C HIS A 103 4.36 -7.27 5.77
N ARG A 104 3.56 -6.19 5.68
CA ARG A 104 2.08 -6.27 5.76
C ARG A 104 1.48 -7.07 4.62
N LEU A 105 1.97 -6.87 3.40
CA LEU A 105 1.52 -7.67 2.27
C LEU A 105 1.84 -9.15 2.49
N LEU A 106 3.07 -9.47 2.89
CA LEU A 106 3.50 -10.85 3.07
C LEU A 106 2.76 -11.58 4.19
N THR A 107 2.51 -10.93 5.32
CA THR A 107 1.70 -11.52 6.41
C THR A 107 0.27 -11.79 5.99
N ALA A 108 -0.28 -11.04 5.03
CA ALA A 108 -1.60 -11.33 4.44
C ALA A 108 -1.59 -12.46 3.39
N VAL A 109 -0.41 -12.85 2.91
CA VAL A 109 -0.21 -13.93 1.92
C VAL A 109 0.10 -15.26 2.60
N TYR A 110 0.90 -15.22 3.66
CA TYR A 110 1.34 -16.39 4.40
C TYR A 110 0.30 -16.80 5.46
N PRO A 111 0.27 -18.09 5.87
CA PRO A 111 -0.61 -18.59 6.93
C PRO A 111 -0.06 -18.23 8.31
N ILE A 112 0.17 -16.94 8.55
CA ILE A 112 0.66 -16.36 9.80
C ILE A 112 -0.26 -15.23 10.24
N ASP A 113 -0.03 -14.69 11.43
CA ASP A 113 -0.80 -13.55 11.93
C ASP A 113 -0.63 -12.33 11.02
N ILE A 114 -1.75 -11.82 10.54
CA ILE A 114 -1.78 -10.68 9.62
C ILE A 114 -1.45 -9.41 10.40
N VAL A 115 -0.43 -8.69 9.92
CA VAL A 115 -0.14 -7.35 10.41
C VAL A 115 -1.02 -6.37 9.65
N TYR A 116 -1.99 -5.79 10.34
CA TYR A 116 -2.91 -4.83 9.73
C TYR A 116 -2.34 -3.40 9.76
N PRO A 117 -2.58 -2.58 8.71
CA PRO A 117 -2.29 -1.15 8.77
C PRO A 117 -3.24 -0.47 9.75
N GLN A 118 -2.70 0.23 10.75
CA GLN A 118 -3.49 0.82 11.85
C GLN A 118 -3.81 2.31 11.65
N ILE A 119 -2.96 3.00 10.88
CA ILE A 119 -3.09 4.44 10.65
C ILE A 119 -3.26 4.73 9.16
N LEU A 120 -3.90 5.86 8.84
CA LEU A 120 -4.26 6.23 7.47
C LEU A 120 -3.08 6.16 6.49
N ASP A 121 -1.91 6.67 6.87
CA ASP A 121 -0.72 6.66 6.00
C ASP A 121 -0.27 5.23 5.66
N THR A 122 -0.25 4.35 6.66
CA THR A 122 0.10 2.93 6.45
C THR A 122 -0.97 2.22 5.62
N MET A 123 -2.25 2.59 5.75
CA MET A 123 -3.32 2.04 4.92
C MET A 123 -3.15 2.47 3.46
N ILE A 124 -2.95 3.77 3.20
CA ILE A 124 -2.73 4.30 1.86
C ILE A 124 -1.57 3.56 1.15
N LYS A 125 -0.42 3.43 1.83
CA LYS A 125 0.75 2.71 1.30
C LYS A 125 0.44 1.24 1.02
N THR A 126 -0.12 0.53 2.00
CA THR A 126 -0.37 -0.92 1.92
C THR A 126 -1.42 -1.25 0.87
N PHE A 127 -2.53 -0.50 0.81
CA PHE A 127 -3.58 -0.70 -0.19
C PHE A 127 -3.10 -0.31 -1.60
N GLY A 128 -2.33 0.78 -1.71
CA GLY A 128 -1.70 1.18 -2.97
C GLY A 128 -0.78 0.08 -3.51
N ALA A 129 0.06 -0.50 -2.66
CA ALA A 129 0.96 -1.59 -3.02
C ALA A 129 0.20 -2.88 -3.39
N ALA A 130 -0.80 -3.28 -2.59
CA ALA A 130 -1.62 -4.45 -2.90
C ALA A 130 -2.35 -4.31 -4.26
N ARG A 131 -2.84 -3.10 -4.59
CA ARG A 131 -3.44 -2.81 -5.89
C ARG A 131 -2.41 -2.86 -7.02
N LYS A 132 -1.26 -2.22 -6.80
CA LYS A 132 -0.14 -2.20 -7.76
C LYS A 132 0.32 -3.60 -8.13
N TYR A 133 0.35 -4.52 -7.16
CA TYR A 133 0.72 -5.92 -7.38
C TYR A 133 -0.47 -6.82 -7.75
N GLY A 134 -1.67 -6.27 -7.97
CA GLY A 134 -2.84 -7.04 -8.37
C GLY A 134 -3.19 -8.13 -7.37
N MET A 135 -3.28 -7.77 -6.09
CA MET A 135 -3.57 -8.68 -4.96
C MET A 135 -4.99 -8.50 -4.39
N PRO A 136 -6.05 -8.93 -5.11
CA PRO A 136 -7.43 -8.69 -4.68
C PRO A 136 -7.80 -9.41 -3.38
N SER A 137 -7.26 -10.60 -3.13
CA SER A 137 -7.52 -11.36 -1.89
C SER A 137 -6.92 -10.67 -0.66
N VAL A 138 -5.73 -10.09 -0.80
CA VAL A 138 -5.06 -9.30 0.25
C VAL A 138 -5.86 -8.02 0.53
N LEU A 139 -6.28 -7.30 -0.51
CA LEU A 139 -7.15 -6.12 -0.37
C LEU A 139 -8.44 -6.45 0.35
N ALA A 140 -9.09 -7.57 0.01
CA ALA A 140 -10.32 -8.00 0.66
C ALA A 140 -10.13 -8.23 2.18
N ARG A 141 -9.02 -8.88 2.59
CA ARG A 141 -8.69 -9.09 4.00
C ARG A 141 -8.51 -7.76 4.75
N PHE A 142 -7.77 -6.82 4.17
CA PHE A 142 -7.58 -5.51 4.79
C PHE A 142 -8.87 -4.69 4.87
N ARG A 143 -9.75 -4.75 3.86
CA ARG A 143 -11.05 -4.08 3.90
C ARG A 143 -11.93 -4.59 5.04
N VAL A 144 -11.97 -5.91 5.25
CA VAL A 144 -12.72 -6.51 6.37
C VAL A 144 -12.19 -5.97 7.70
N TYR A 145 -10.87 -5.87 7.87
CA TYR A 145 -10.29 -5.27 9.07
C TYR A 145 -10.68 -3.79 9.24
N CYS A 146 -10.46 -2.97 8.21
CA CYS A 146 -10.77 -1.53 8.25
C CYS A 146 -12.26 -1.24 8.48
N SER A 147 -13.16 -2.11 8.02
CA SER A 147 -14.59 -1.98 8.30
C SER A 147 -14.95 -2.16 9.79
N ARG A 148 -14.09 -2.83 10.56
CA ARG A 148 -14.25 -3.05 12.00
C ARG A 148 -13.45 -2.06 12.83
N MET A 149 -12.28 -1.69 12.35
CA MET A 149 -11.29 -0.85 13.02
C MET A 149 -10.95 0.32 12.10
N ALA A 150 -11.90 1.26 11.95
CA ALA A 150 -11.70 2.44 11.13
C ALA A 150 -10.54 3.28 11.68
N PRO A 151 -9.64 3.79 10.81
CA PRO A 151 -8.59 4.70 11.27
C PRO A 151 -9.24 5.98 11.82
N VAL A 152 -8.60 6.60 12.81
CA VAL A 152 -9.07 7.89 13.34
C VAL A 152 -9.06 8.94 12.23
N VAL A 153 -10.25 9.41 11.85
CA VAL A 153 -10.42 10.48 10.88
C VAL A 153 -10.45 11.82 11.63
N THR A 154 -9.60 12.76 11.20
CA THR A 154 -9.51 14.12 11.73
C THR A 154 -9.82 15.11 10.62
N ALA A 155 -10.08 16.37 10.97
CA ALA A 155 -10.29 17.42 9.96
C ALA A 155 -9.10 17.50 8.98
N GLU A 156 -7.87 17.41 9.49
CA GLU A 156 -6.62 17.49 8.70
C GLU A 156 -6.47 16.34 7.69
N ASN A 157 -6.89 15.13 8.07
CA ASN A 157 -6.72 13.95 7.23
C ASN A 157 -8.00 13.54 6.47
N SER A 158 -9.12 14.21 6.73
CA SER A 158 -10.47 13.88 6.25
C SER A 158 -10.54 13.71 4.74
N PHE A 159 -9.89 14.58 3.96
CA PHE A 159 -9.91 14.48 2.50
C PHE A 159 -9.18 13.23 1.99
N ARG A 160 -8.03 12.90 2.59
CA ARG A 160 -7.24 11.71 2.25
C ARG A 160 -7.99 10.44 2.67
N ALA A 161 -8.59 10.46 3.86
CA ALA A 161 -9.44 9.39 4.37
C ALA A 161 -10.65 9.16 3.46
N TYR A 162 -11.30 10.23 2.99
CA TYR A 162 -12.40 10.15 2.03
C TYR A 162 -11.98 9.48 0.72
N GLY A 163 -10.86 9.94 0.14
CA GLY A 163 -10.33 9.37 -1.10
C GLY A 163 -10.01 7.89 -0.97
N LEU A 164 -9.33 7.49 0.10
CA LEU A 164 -9.04 6.09 0.40
C LEU A 164 -10.33 5.29 0.58
N ALA A 165 -11.22 5.73 1.48
CA ALA A 165 -12.44 5.00 1.83
C ALA A 165 -13.33 4.78 0.61
N LEU A 166 -13.49 5.79 -0.25
CA LEU A 166 -14.30 5.65 -1.46
C LEU A 166 -13.66 4.70 -2.48
N ASN A 167 -12.34 4.82 -2.71
CA ASN A 167 -11.62 3.92 -3.61
C ASN A 167 -11.66 2.45 -3.14
N GLU A 168 -11.80 2.24 -1.82
CA GLU A 168 -11.85 0.92 -1.21
C GLU A 168 -13.27 0.42 -0.93
N GLY A 169 -14.30 1.19 -1.31
CA GLY A 169 -15.70 0.82 -1.11
C GLY A 169 -16.16 0.84 0.35
N LEU A 170 -15.43 1.51 1.24
CA LEU A 170 -15.74 1.67 2.66
C LEU A 170 -16.73 2.83 2.83
N LYS A 171 -18.01 2.56 2.52
CA LYS A 171 -19.06 3.61 2.42
C LYS A 171 -19.24 4.44 3.70
N GLU A 172 -19.27 3.80 4.85
CA GLU A 172 -19.49 4.48 6.15
C GLU A 172 -18.32 5.40 6.48
N ALA A 173 -17.08 4.88 6.38
CA ALA A 173 -15.87 5.68 6.58
C ALA A 173 -15.75 6.82 5.54
N ALA A 174 -16.20 6.60 4.30
CA ALA A 174 -16.23 7.65 3.29
C ALA A 174 -17.24 8.74 3.65
N LEU A 175 -18.41 8.39 4.20
CA LEU A 175 -19.40 9.37 4.62
C LEU A 175 -18.90 10.20 5.81
N GLU A 176 -18.35 9.55 6.84
CA GLU A 176 -17.78 10.22 8.01
C GLU A 176 -16.65 11.19 7.61
N ALA A 177 -15.73 10.73 6.76
CA ALA A 177 -14.66 11.56 6.23
C ALA A 177 -15.21 12.73 5.38
N ALA A 178 -16.23 12.49 4.56
CA ALA A 178 -16.87 13.53 3.75
C ALA A 178 -17.50 14.63 4.62
N GLN A 179 -18.17 14.26 5.71
CA GLN A 179 -18.74 15.20 6.69
C GLN A 179 -17.65 16.06 7.31
N LEU A 180 -16.54 15.46 7.74
CA LEU A 180 -15.41 16.21 8.30
C LEU A 180 -14.79 17.18 7.30
N THR A 181 -14.81 16.86 6.01
CA THR A 181 -14.33 17.81 5.00
C THR A 181 -15.14 19.10 4.97
N LEU A 182 -16.42 19.12 5.38
CA LEU A 182 -17.29 20.30 5.29
C LEU A 182 -16.71 21.53 6.00
N SER A 183 -15.87 21.32 7.02
CA SER A 183 -15.15 22.37 7.74
C SER A 183 -13.96 22.96 6.96
N LEU A 184 -13.51 22.30 5.89
CA LEU A 184 -12.38 22.70 5.05
C LEU A 184 -12.81 23.54 3.84
N PRO A 185 -12.05 24.57 3.45
CA PRO A 185 -12.24 25.27 2.18
C PRO A 185 -12.12 24.32 0.95
N GLN A 186 -12.97 24.51 -0.06
CA GLN A 186 -12.91 23.75 -1.33
C GLN A 186 -11.98 24.43 -2.34
N THR A 187 -10.69 24.49 -2.03
CA THR A 187 -9.72 25.07 -2.97
C THR A 187 -8.66 24.04 -3.33
N PHE A 188 -8.09 24.17 -4.53
CA PHE A 188 -7.00 23.31 -4.97
C PHE A 188 -5.79 23.47 -4.06
N GLU A 189 -5.56 24.67 -3.54
CA GLU A 189 -4.50 24.99 -2.58
C GLU A 189 -4.72 24.27 -1.25
N THR A 190 -5.98 24.16 -0.79
CA THR A 190 -6.31 23.49 0.48
C THR A 190 -6.05 21.99 0.40
N TYR A 191 -6.37 21.35 -0.73
CA TYR A 191 -6.15 19.91 -0.90
C TYR A 191 -4.72 19.59 -1.35
N GLY A 192 -4.10 20.45 -2.16
CA GLY A 192 -2.73 20.32 -2.61
C GLY A 192 -2.40 18.93 -3.15
N SER A 193 -1.34 18.33 -2.63
CA SER A 193 -0.90 16.97 -2.99
C SER A 193 -1.90 15.87 -2.61
N SER A 194 -2.87 16.17 -1.72
CA SER A 194 -3.87 15.19 -1.32
C SER A 194 -4.88 14.87 -2.43
N LEU A 195 -4.99 15.72 -3.46
CA LEU A 195 -5.84 15.48 -4.64
C LEU A 195 -5.53 14.14 -5.31
N CYS A 196 -4.27 13.68 -5.26
CA CYS A 196 -3.84 12.40 -5.82
C CYS A 196 -4.53 11.18 -5.17
N TYR A 197 -5.13 11.33 -3.98
CA TYR A 197 -5.82 10.25 -3.29
C TYR A 197 -7.30 10.10 -3.66
N ALA A 198 -7.87 11.08 -4.37
CA ALA A 198 -9.27 11.07 -4.78
C ALA A 198 -9.36 10.94 -6.31
N SER A 199 -10.12 9.96 -6.80
CA SER A 199 -10.43 9.85 -8.22
C SER A 199 -11.39 10.96 -8.67
N GLY A 200 -11.45 11.26 -9.97
CA GLY A 200 -12.42 12.23 -10.51
C GLY A 200 -13.87 11.96 -10.06
N PRO A 201 -14.37 10.70 -10.12
CA PRO A 201 -15.66 10.33 -9.56
C PRO A 201 -15.78 10.60 -8.05
N ALA A 202 -14.71 10.41 -7.27
CA ALA A 202 -14.69 10.72 -5.85
C ALA A 202 -14.86 12.22 -5.60
N LEU A 203 -14.12 13.06 -6.33
CA LEU A 203 -14.23 14.51 -6.23
C LEU A 203 -15.65 14.99 -6.57
N LEU A 204 -16.24 14.43 -7.63
CA LEU A 204 -17.62 14.74 -8.03
C LEU A 204 -18.63 14.32 -6.95
N ALA A 205 -18.47 13.14 -6.36
CA ALA A 205 -19.33 12.66 -5.29
C ALA A 205 -19.25 13.55 -4.05
N LEU A 206 -18.04 13.97 -3.66
CA LEU A 206 -17.82 14.88 -2.53
C LEU A 206 -18.45 16.25 -2.79
N TRP A 207 -18.30 16.80 -4.00
CA TRP A 207 -18.89 18.08 -4.38
C TRP A 207 -20.42 18.04 -4.32
N LYS A 208 -21.05 16.97 -4.83
CA LYS A 208 -22.49 16.75 -4.72
C LYS A 208 -22.95 16.63 -3.26
N HIS A 209 -22.22 15.87 -2.44
CA HIS A 209 -22.52 15.70 -1.02
C HIS A 209 -22.58 17.06 -0.30
N ARG A 210 -21.59 17.93 -0.51
CA ARG A 210 -21.61 19.28 0.07
C ARG A 210 -22.82 20.09 -0.38
N GLY A 211 -23.13 20.08 -1.67
CA GLY A 211 -24.29 20.79 -2.22
C GLY A 211 -25.60 20.38 -1.55
N MET A 212 -25.78 19.06 -1.32
CA MET A 212 -26.93 18.53 -0.60
C MET A 212 -26.99 19.01 0.85
N VAL A 213 -25.86 18.96 1.58
CA VAL A 213 -25.79 19.41 2.98
C VAL A 213 -26.10 20.90 3.10
N VAL A 214 -25.52 21.74 2.24
CA VAL A 214 -25.82 23.19 2.22
C VAL A 214 -27.30 23.45 1.95
N GLN A 215 -27.92 22.70 1.05
CA GLN A 215 -29.34 22.83 0.75
C GLN A 215 -30.24 22.37 1.90
N ALA A 216 -29.86 21.29 2.59
CA ALA A 216 -30.59 20.78 3.75
C ALA A 216 -30.51 21.75 4.95
N ILE A 217 -29.34 22.34 5.22
CA ILE A 217 -29.17 23.40 6.23
C ILE A 217 -30.09 24.59 5.91
N LYS A 218 -30.13 25.05 4.65
CA LYS A 218 -31.03 26.13 4.22
C LYS A 218 -32.52 25.80 4.41
N ARG A 219 -32.89 24.53 4.37
CA ARG A 219 -34.26 24.04 4.55
C ARG A 219 -34.62 23.74 6.01
N GLY A 220 -33.70 23.93 6.96
CA GLY A 220 -33.92 23.61 8.36
C GLY A 220 -33.99 22.10 8.65
N VAL A 221 -33.50 21.25 7.74
CA VAL A 221 -33.48 19.80 7.90
C VAL A 221 -32.12 19.39 8.47
N ALA A 222 -32.12 18.79 9.66
CA ALA A 222 -30.90 18.19 10.22
C ALA A 222 -30.45 17.04 9.31
N CYS A 223 -29.23 17.13 8.78
CA CYS A 223 -28.61 16.03 8.03
C CYS A 223 -28.19 14.95 9.03
N VAL A 224 -28.81 13.77 8.94
CA VAL A 224 -28.40 12.54 9.63
C VAL A 224 -27.52 11.73 8.68
#